data_AF-A0A267MPN5-F1
#
_entry.id   AF-A0A267MPN5-F1
#
_cell.length_a   1.000
_cell.length_b   1.000
_cell.length_c   1.000
_cell.angle_alpha   90.00
_cell.angle_beta   90.00
_cell.angle_gamma   90.00
#
_symmetry.space_group_name_H-M   'P 1'
#
loop_
_entity.id
_entity.type
_entity.pdbx_description
1 polymer ?
#
loop_
_entity_poly.entity_id
_entity_poly.type
_entity_poly.pdbx_seq_one_letter_code
_entity_poly.pdbx_strand_id
1 'polypeptide(L)'
;MKNQIKSNQVKVGIKLQNKLESELTTRVEMYYINLDIETNRKGYCFNIYDNKYDYKKVLVDFSEDKTLDCYINEVLSSLEYGKFAIHLANATEIFLLELLEENKIGHEFLYISEAELYTWDDSIGDSIPISEITNLNYNPENLMLEIVTFGDYKYWIDLKNKDIKMLELTHNEDTQVLKLSEEDIIHDILCNWFEEMTDKLLDCSLEEIIQGLKDELQIMIDEDCASHLEEELLVKLQNPSTEMLYDIDKKYLHKKKMFIESQKQYAKTV
;
A
#
# COMPACT_ATOMS: atom_id res chain seq x y z
N MET A 1 0.67 25.95 27.07
CA MET A 1 1.05 26.24 25.67
C MET A 1 0.81 25.08 24.71
N LYS A 2 1.24 23.82 24.97
CA LYS A 2 0.96 22.66 24.09
C LYS A 2 -0.54 22.44 23.75
N ASN A 3 -1.44 22.69 24.70
CA ASN A 3 -2.90 22.53 24.48
C ASN A 3 -3.55 23.62 23.61
N GLN A 4 -2.89 24.77 23.42
CA GLN A 4 -3.39 25.86 22.55
C GLN A 4 -2.95 25.68 21.09
N ILE A 5 -1.76 25.10 20.87
CA ILE A 5 -1.22 24.78 19.54
C ILE A 5 -2.12 23.73 18.85
N LYS A 6 -2.49 22.64 19.56
CA LYS A 6 -3.44 21.63 19.05
C LYS A 6 -4.81 22.22 18.67
N SER A 7 -5.32 23.18 19.45
CA SER A 7 -6.62 23.83 19.23
C SER A 7 -6.64 24.72 17.96
N ASN A 8 -5.56 25.46 17.70
CA ASN A 8 -5.47 26.30 16.51
C ASN A 8 -5.17 25.47 15.24
N GLN A 9 -4.34 24.42 15.33
CA GLN A 9 -4.04 23.52 14.21
C GLN A 9 -5.29 22.80 13.70
N VAL A 10 -6.13 22.26 14.60
CA VAL A 10 -7.39 21.60 14.22
C VAL A 10 -8.37 22.58 13.58
N LYS A 11 -8.46 23.82 14.09
CA LYS A 11 -9.36 24.85 13.52
C LYS A 11 -8.89 25.36 12.15
N VAL A 12 -7.58 25.53 11.96
CA VAL A 12 -7.01 25.89 10.65
C VAL A 12 -7.21 24.73 9.67
N GLY A 13 -6.98 23.50 10.12
CA GLY A 13 -7.17 22.29 9.33
C GLY A 13 -8.58 22.13 8.78
N ILE A 14 -9.61 22.24 9.62
CA ILE A 14 -11.02 22.14 9.19
C ILE A 14 -11.36 23.25 8.17
N LYS A 15 -10.90 24.48 8.42
CA LYS A 15 -11.14 25.58 7.47
C LYS A 15 -10.44 25.36 6.14
N LEU A 16 -9.25 24.77 6.17
CA LEU A 16 -8.44 24.49 4.99
C LEU A 16 -9.07 23.38 4.16
N GLN A 17 -9.45 22.27 4.78
CA GLN A 17 -10.17 21.17 4.14
C GLN A 17 -11.47 21.66 3.49
N ASN A 18 -12.36 22.31 4.25
CA ASN A 18 -13.65 22.77 3.72
C ASN A 18 -13.49 23.74 2.54
N LYS A 19 -12.46 24.59 2.56
CA LYS A 19 -12.22 25.54 1.48
C LYS A 19 -11.67 24.83 0.24
N LEU A 20 -10.74 23.88 0.40
CA LEU A 20 -10.25 23.04 -0.69
C LEU A 20 -11.37 22.19 -1.32
N GLU A 21 -12.23 21.57 -0.51
CA GLU A 21 -13.39 20.82 -1.01
C GLU A 21 -14.34 21.72 -1.81
N SER A 22 -14.57 22.95 -1.34
CA SER A 22 -15.39 23.92 -2.06
C SER A 22 -14.77 24.38 -3.38
N GLU A 23 -13.45 24.54 -3.46
CA GLU A 23 -12.77 25.01 -4.66
C GLU A 23 -12.58 23.89 -5.70
N LEU A 24 -12.31 22.67 -5.24
CA LEU A 24 -12.06 21.51 -6.09
C LEU A 24 -13.33 20.72 -6.43
N THR A 25 -14.43 20.96 -5.70
CA THR A 25 -15.70 20.22 -5.83
C THR A 25 -15.56 18.71 -5.64
N THR A 26 -14.52 18.28 -4.91
CA THR A 26 -14.25 16.88 -4.59
C THR A 26 -14.00 16.71 -3.09
N ARG A 27 -14.10 15.48 -2.60
CA ARG A 27 -13.74 15.12 -1.23
C ARG A 27 -12.25 15.34 -1.02
N VAL A 28 -11.89 15.96 0.10
CA VAL A 28 -10.50 16.15 0.51
C VAL A 28 -10.36 15.65 1.93
N GLU A 29 -9.39 14.78 2.16
CA GLU A 29 -8.97 14.42 3.51
C GLU A 29 -7.64 15.06 3.83
N MET A 30 -7.46 15.48 5.08
CA MET A 30 -6.28 16.19 5.50
C MET A 30 -5.74 15.64 6.82
N TYR A 31 -4.43 15.39 6.84
CA TYR A 31 -3.70 14.88 8.00
C TYR A 31 -2.52 15.79 8.31
N TYR A 32 -2.16 15.91 9.59
CA TYR A 32 -0.91 16.56 9.99
C TYR A 32 0.13 15.50 10.26
N ILE A 33 1.19 15.47 9.46
CA ILE A 33 2.19 14.40 9.47
C ILE A 33 3.60 14.96 9.71
N ASN A 34 4.48 14.10 10.22
CA ASN A 34 5.91 14.35 10.15
C ASN A 34 6.35 14.00 8.72
N LEU A 35 6.84 14.99 7.98
CA LEU A 35 7.33 14.82 6.62
C LEU A 35 8.75 14.25 6.59
N ASP A 36 9.49 14.45 7.68
CA ASP A 36 10.87 13.98 7.83
C ASP A 36 11.16 13.82 9.34
N ILE A 37 11.55 12.60 9.73
CA ILE A 37 11.84 12.24 11.12
C ILE A 37 13.17 12.86 11.56
N GLU A 38 14.18 12.88 10.69
CA GLU A 38 15.52 13.37 11.01
C GLU A 38 15.54 14.88 11.17
N THR A 39 14.86 15.59 10.27
CA THR A 39 14.78 17.07 10.32
C THR A 39 13.60 17.56 11.16
N ASN A 40 12.76 16.65 11.68
CA ASN A 40 11.52 16.95 12.39
C ASN A 40 10.62 17.91 11.60
N ARG A 41 10.69 17.83 10.27
CA ARG A 41 9.87 18.65 9.36
C ARG A 41 8.44 18.13 9.44
N LYS A 42 7.49 19.06 9.55
CA LYS A 42 6.07 18.74 9.69
C LYS A 42 5.27 19.43 8.62
N GLY A 43 4.13 18.87 8.28
CA GLY A 43 3.29 19.41 7.23
C GLY A 43 1.90 18.83 7.23
N TYR A 44 1.16 19.23 6.22
CA TYR A 44 -0.14 18.69 5.91
C TYR A 44 -0.02 17.73 4.73
N CYS A 45 -0.66 16.59 4.87
CA CYS A 45 -0.97 15.67 3.78
C CYS A 45 -2.41 15.91 3.36
N PHE A 46 -2.64 16.05 2.06
CA PHE A 46 -3.98 16.17 1.47
C PHE A 46 -4.21 15.01 0.51
N ASN A 47 -5.23 14.20 0.79
CA ASN A 47 -5.74 13.20 -0.13
C ASN A 47 -6.94 13.81 -0.86
N ILE A 48 -6.75 14.08 -2.15
CA ILE A 48 -7.73 14.75 -3.01
C ILE A 48 -8.31 13.71 -3.93
N TYR A 49 -9.54 13.32 -3.66
CA TYR A 49 -10.16 12.16 -4.27
C TYR A 49 -10.58 12.43 -5.70
N ASP A 50 -10.26 11.50 -6.60
CA ASP A 50 -10.79 11.49 -7.97
C ASP A 50 -12.11 10.73 -8.04
N ASN A 51 -12.27 9.73 -7.18
CA ASN A 51 -13.50 8.96 -6.99
C ASN A 51 -13.59 8.45 -5.55
N LYS A 52 -14.39 7.41 -5.28
CA LYS A 52 -14.56 6.85 -3.93
C LYS A 52 -13.26 6.23 -3.36
N TYR A 53 -12.37 5.74 -4.22
CA TYR A 53 -11.22 4.93 -3.86
C TYR A 53 -9.88 5.61 -4.20
N ASP A 54 -9.78 6.20 -5.39
CA ASP A 54 -8.53 6.77 -5.89
C ASP A 54 -8.37 8.23 -5.48
N TYR A 55 -7.14 8.63 -5.17
CA TYR A 55 -6.82 10.00 -4.78
C TYR A 55 -5.42 10.44 -5.18
N LYS A 56 -5.24 11.77 -5.27
CA LYS A 56 -3.94 12.42 -5.38
C LYS A 56 -3.47 12.83 -3.99
N LYS A 57 -2.25 12.45 -3.63
CA LYS A 57 -1.60 12.82 -2.37
C LYS A 57 -0.70 14.04 -2.58
N VAL A 58 -1.04 15.14 -1.92
CA VAL A 58 -0.26 16.39 -1.92
C VAL A 58 0.31 16.63 -0.54
N LEU A 59 1.62 16.89 -0.46
CA LEU A 59 2.31 17.21 0.79
C LEU A 59 2.71 18.68 0.81
N VAL A 60 2.38 19.38 1.91
CA VAL A 60 2.69 20.80 2.08
C VAL A 60 3.36 21.04 3.42
N ASP A 61 4.53 21.66 3.39
CA ASP A 61 5.27 22.03 4.60
C ASP A 61 4.49 23.01 5.47
N PHE A 62 4.43 22.72 6.76
CA PHE A 62 3.84 23.60 7.77
C PHE A 62 4.77 24.77 8.06
N SER A 63 4.21 25.98 8.06
CA SER A 63 4.83 27.20 8.52
C SER A 63 3.81 28.04 9.30
N GLU A 64 4.23 28.55 10.46
CA GLU A 64 3.39 29.41 11.31
C GLU A 64 3.08 30.76 10.64
N ASP A 65 3.92 31.19 9.70
CA ASP A 65 3.79 32.47 8.98
C ASP A 65 2.88 32.36 7.74
N LYS A 66 2.51 31.13 7.33
CA LYS A 66 1.63 30.92 6.17
C LYS A 66 0.18 31.19 6.53
N THR A 67 -0.47 32.04 5.72
CA THR A 67 -1.92 32.23 5.79
C THR A 67 -2.67 31.03 5.19
N LEU A 68 -3.96 30.91 5.49
CA LEU A 68 -4.81 29.86 4.93
C LEU A 68 -4.83 29.88 3.39
N ASP A 69 -4.87 31.07 2.78
CA ASP A 69 -4.85 31.22 1.33
C ASP A 69 -3.50 30.80 0.71
N CYS A 70 -2.39 30.94 1.44
CA CYS A 70 -1.10 30.43 1.01
C CYS A 70 -1.12 28.90 0.90
N TYR A 71 -1.65 28.20 1.91
CA TYR A 71 -1.76 26.74 1.86
C TYR A 71 -2.64 26.26 0.71
N ILE A 72 -3.77 26.92 0.48
CA ILE A 72 -4.67 26.58 -0.63
C ILE A 72 -3.97 26.74 -1.97
N ASN A 73 -3.33 27.89 -2.19
CA ASN A 73 -2.61 28.15 -3.44
C ASN A 73 -1.49 27.14 -3.68
N GLU A 74 -0.79 26.70 -2.63
CA GLU A 74 0.23 25.65 -2.76
C GLU A 74 -0.36 24.30 -3.15
N VAL A 75 -1.50 23.90 -2.59
CA VAL A 75 -2.21 22.68 -2.99
C VAL A 75 -2.67 22.77 -4.44
N LEU A 76 -3.36 23.86 -4.82
CA LEU A 76 -3.84 24.06 -6.19
C LEU A 76 -2.69 24.09 -7.20
N SER A 77 -1.60 24.80 -6.88
CA SER A 77 -0.40 24.83 -7.73
C SER A 77 0.22 23.44 -7.85
N SER A 78 0.25 22.66 -6.77
CA SER A 78 0.77 21.29 -6.79
C SER A 78 -0.04 20.41 -7.73
N LEU A 79 -1.37 20.56 -7.74
CA LEU A 79 -2.25 19.88 -8.70
C LEU A 79 -2.01 20.35 -10.15
N GLU A 80 -1.94 21.67 -10.38
CA GLU A 80 -1.74 22.26 -11.70
C GLU A 80 -0.40 21.83 -12.33
N TYR A 81 0.66 21.76 -11.53
CA TYR A 81 2.01 21.41 -11.98
C TYR A 81 2.36 19.92 -11.84
N GLY A 82 1.42 19.05 -11.46
CA GLY A 82 1.67 17.61 -11.34
C GLY A 82 2.57 17.20 -10.18
N LYS A 83 2.68 18.02 -9.13
CA LYS A 83 3.50 17.76 -7.93
C LYS A 83 2.70 17.01 -6.86
N PHE A 84 2.27 15.80 -7.19
CA PHE A 84 1.53 14.93 -6.29
C PHE A 84 1.88 13.46 -6.55
N ALA A 85 1.67 12.61 -5.55
CA ALA A 85 1.68 11.17 -5.74
C ALA A 85 0.26 10.70 -6.09
N ILE A 86 0.15 9.66 -6.92
CA ILE A 86 -1.13 9.05 -7.26
C ILE A 86 -1.30 7.78 -6.43
N HIS A 87 -2.42 7.67 -5.73
CA HIS A 87 -2.89 6.43 -5.14
C HIS A 87 -3.96 5.82 -6.03
N LEU A 88 -3.78 4.55 -6.39
CA LEU A 88 -4.77 3.75 -7.09
C LEU A 88 -5.13 2.57 -6.20
N ALA A 89 -6.39 2.50 -5.77
CA ALA A 89 -6.81 1.44 -4.87
C ALA A 89 -6.81 0.10 -5.60
N ASN A 90 -6.18 -0.91 -4.98
CA ASN A 90 -6.19 -2.26 -5.53
C ASN A 90 -7.50 -2.99 -5.17
N ALA A 91 -7.72 -4.18 -5.75
CA ALA A 91 -8.94 -4.94 -5.52
C ALA A 91 -9.17 -5.30 -4.04
N THR A 92 -8.10 -5.55 -3.28
CA THR A 92 -8.14 -5.87 -1.86
C THR A 92 -8.59 -4.66 -1.04
N GLU A 93 -8.03 -3.48 -1.30
CA GLU A 93 -8.39 -2.23 -0.66
C GLU A 93 -9.86 -1.86 -0.94
N ILE A 94 -10.28 -1.95 -2.22
CA ILE A 94 -11.67 -1.69 -2.62
C ILE A 94 -12.62 -2.64 -1.89
N PHE A 95 -12.31 -3.94 -1.86
CA PHE A 95 -13.11 -4.93 -1.16
C PHE A 95 -13.25 -4.60 0.33
N LEU A 96 -12.15 -4.26 1.01
CA LEU A 96 -12.18 -3.92 2.43
C LEU A 96 -12.97 -2.62 2.68
N LEU A 97 -12.79 -1.59 1.86
CA LEU A 97 -13.54 -0.34 1.97
C LEU A 97 -15.05 -0.56 1.82
N GLU A 98 -15.45 -1.33 0.82
CA GLU A 98 -16.87 -1.69 0.60
C GLU A 98 -17.41 -2.53 1.76
N LEU A 99 -16.64 -3.52 2.23
CA LEU A 99 -17.02 -4.36 3.35
C LEU A 99 -17.28 -3.54 4.64
N LEU A 100 -16.39 -2.60 4.95
CA LEU A 100 -16.53 -1.73 6.13
C LEU A 100 -17.76 -0.83 6.00
N GLU A 101 -18.02 -0.26 4.82
CA GLU A 101 -19.18 0.59 4.58
C GLU A 101 -20.50 -0.18 4.65
N GLU A 102 -20.59 -1.33 3.97
CA GLU A 102 -21.79 -2.17 3.94
C GLU A 102 -22.22 -2.63 5.33
N ASN A 103 -21.24 -2.98 6.17
CA ASN A 103 -21.46 -3.42 7.54
C ASN A 103 -21.51 -2.25 8.54
N LYS A 104 -21.42 -1.00 8.06
CA LYS A 104 -21.45 0.22 8.87
C LYS A 104 -20.44 0.20 10.00
N ILE A 105 -19.24 -0.30 9.69
CA ILE A 105 -18.12 -0.36 10.62
C ILE A 105 -17.59 1.05 10.82
N GLY A 106 -17.62 1.51 12.07
CA GLY A 106 -17.15 2.84 12.43
C GLY A 106 -15.63 2.92 12.40
N HIS A 107 -15.10 4.07 11.98
CA HIS A 107 -13.66 4.34 11.91
C HIS A 107 -12.97 4.25 13.27
N GLU A 108 -13.71 4.29 14.38
CA GLU A 108 -13.20 4.05 15.74
C GLU A 108 -12.83 2.59 16.02
N PHE A 109 -13.14 1.68 15.11
CA PHE A 109 -12.77 0.27 15.20
C PHE A 109 -11.75 -0.10 14.12
N LEU A 110 -12.14 0.06 12.85
CA LEU A 110 -11.30 -0.24 11.70
C LEU A 110 -11.45 0.86 10.65
N TYR A 111 -10.33 1.27 10.07
CA TYR A 111 -10.34 2.20 8.95
C TYR A 111 -9.15 1.96 8.03
N ILE A 112 -9.29 2.35 6.77
CA ILE A 112 -8.21 2.30 5.79
C ILE A 112 -7.73 3.73 5.54
N SER A 113 -6.42 3.91 5.56
CA SER A 113 -5.74 5.16 5.19
C SER A 113 -4.39 4.81 4.58
N GLU A 114 -3.94 5.56 3.58
CA GLU A 114 -2.61 5.38 2.97
C GLU A 114 -2.27 3.93 2.57
N ALA A 115 -3.25 3.18 2.04
CA ALA A 115 -3.10 1.76 1.69
C ALA A 115 -2.81 0.81 2.86
N GLU A 116 -3.17 1.21 4.09
CA GLU A 116 -3.00 0.42 5.30
C GLU A 116 -4.32 0.29 6.05
N LEU A 117 -4.58 -0.90 6.60
CA LEU A 117 -5.72 -1.19 7.47
C LEU A 117 -5.32 -0.95 8.92
N TYR A 118 -5.87 0.09 9.53
CA TYR A 118 -5.62 0.47 10.90
C TYR A 118 -6.67 -0.11 11.85
N THR A 119 -6.19 -0.55 13.01
CA THR A 119 -6.99 -0.88 14.18
C THR A 119 -6.65 0.08 15.33
N TRP A 120 -7.62 0.36 16.20
CA TRP A 120 -7.39 1.10 17.45
C TRP A 120 -6.98 0.20 18.63
N ASP A 121 -6.81 -1.10 18.38
CA ASP A 121 -6.32 -2.05 19.37
C ASP A 121 -4.78 -2.03 19.42
N ASP A 122 -4.24 -1.31 20.39
CA ASP A 122 -2.79 -1.18 20.64
C ASP A 122 -2.07 -2.54 20.84
N SER A 123 -2.80 -3.64 21.10
CA SER A 123 -2.21 -4.97 21.30
C SER A 123 -1.82 -5.69 20.01
N ILE A 124 -2.29 -5.20 18.86
CA ILE A 124 -2.13 -5.83 17.54
C ILE A 124 -0.86 -5.33 16.83
N GLY A 125 -0.24 -4.29 17.37
CA GLY A 125 0.91 -3.62 16.74
C GLY A 125 0.45 -2.48 15.83
N ASP A 126 1.35 -2.09 14.93
CA ASP A 126 1.07 -1.06 13.92
C ASP A 126 -0.01 -1.52 12.92
N SER A 127 -0.34 -0.66 11.96
CA SER A 127 -1.29 -0.96 10.88
C SER A 127 -0.92 -2.21 10.08
N ILE A 128 -1.92 -2.82 9.44
CA ILE A 128 -1.73 -3.95 8.51
C ILE A 128 -1.58 -3.37 7.09
N PRO A 129 -0.40 -3.44 6.46
CA PRO A 129 -0.23 -2.96 5.09
C PRO A 129 -1.08 -3.79 4.13
N ILE A 130 -1.91 -3.15 3.30
CA ILE A 130 -2.81 -3.89 2.39
C ILE A 130 -1.99 -4.62 1.31
N SER A 131 -0.83 -4.09 0.94
CA SER A 131 0.14 -4.73 0.04
C SER A 131 0.69 -6.05 0.57
N GLU A 132 0.68 -6.27 1.88
CA GLU A 132 1.20 -7.49 2.49
C GLU A 132 0.13 -8.58 2.65
N ILE A 133 -1.14 -8.27 2.36
CA ILE A 133 -2.25 -9.24 2.47
C ILE A 133 -2.13 -10.27 1.35
N THR A 134 -1.78 -11.50 1.70
CA THR A 134 -1.66 -12.63 0.77
C THR A 134 -2.96 -13.41 0.65
N ASN A 135 -3.77 -13.44 1.71
CA ASN A 135 -5.08 -14.09 1.69
C ASN A 135 -6.08 -13.31 2.51
N LEU A 136 -7.30 -13.22 1.98
CA LEU A 136 -8.42 -12.56 2.62
C LEU A 136 -9.67 -13.43 2.44
N ASN A 137 -10.33 -13.76 3.54
CA ASN A 137 -11.56 -14.53 3.53
C ASN A 137 -12.61 -13.91 4.45
N TYR A 138 -13.82 -13.70 3.94
CA TYR A 138 -14.91 -13.07 4.67
C TYR A 138 -16.11 -14.01 4.77
N ASN A 139 -16.58 -14.24 5.99
CA ASN A 139 -17.79 -14.99 6.27
C ASN A 139 -18.95 -14.04 6.64
N PRO A 140 -19.94 -13.86 5.74
CA PRO A 140 -21.06 -12.93 5.98
C PRO A 140 -22.07 -13.43 7.02
N GLU A 141 -22.10 -14.73 7.36
CA GLU A 141 -23.07 -15.27 8.32
C GLU A 141 -22.75 -14.84 9.76
N ASN A 142 -21.46 -14.75 10.08
CA ASN A 142 -20.96 -14.36 11.40
C ASN A 142 -20.17 -13.04 11.40
N LEU A 143 -20.04 -12.39 10.24
CA LEU A 143 -19.28 -11.14 10.04
C LEU A 143 -17.81 -11.27 10.46
N MET A 144 -17.21 -12.42 10.17
CA MET A 144 -15.79 -12.68 10.43
C MET A 144 -14.94 -12.43 9.19
N LEU A 145 -13.91 -11.62 9.35
CA LEU A 145 -12.89 -11.38 8.35
C LEU A 145 -11.59 -12.05 8.82
N GLU A 146 -11.03 -12.90 7.96
CA GLU A 146 -9.73 -13.53 8.13
C GLU A 146 -8.74 -12.89 7.16
N ILE A 147 -7.61 -12.41 7.69
CA ILE A 147 -6.51 -11.83 6.90
C ILE A 147 -5.23 -12.59 7.22
N VAL A 148 -4.49 -12.96 6.18
CA VAL A 148 -3.14 -13.53 6.28
C VAL A 148 -2.17 -12.60 5.56
N THR A 149 -1.07 -12.25 6.23
CA THR A 149 -0.02 -11.40 5.64
C THR A 149 1.24 -12.19 5.32
N PHE A 150 2.14 -11.59 4.53
CA PHE A 150 3.42 -12.18 4.15
C PHE A 150 4.33 -12.52 5.36
N GLY A 151 4.23 -11.78 6.45
CA GLY A 151 5.00 -12.01 7.69
C GLY A 151 4.45 -13.12 8.60
N ASP A 152 3.66 -14.07 8.08
CA ASP A 152 3.06 -15.17 8.85
C ASP A 152 2.13 -14.71 10.00
N TYR A 153 1.56 -13.51 9.89
CA TYR A 153 0.52 -13.06 10.81
C TYR A 153 -0.86 -13.43 10.27
N LYS A 154 -1.67 -14.01 11.15
CA LYS A 154 -3.09 -14.29 10.89
C LYS A 154 -3.97 -13.43 11.79
N TYR A 155 -4.79 -12.59 11.17
CA TYR A 155 -5.74 -11.74 11.85
C TYR A 155 -7.15 -12.31 11.70
N TRP A 156 -7.84 -12.44 12.83
CA TRP A 156 -9.26 -12.74 12.91
C TRP A 156 -9.98 -11.50 13.41
N ILE A 157 -10.75 -10.89 12.52
CA ILE A 157 -11.49 -9.65 12.77
C ILE A 157 -12.97 -10.01 12.89
N ASP A 158 -13.52 -9.84 14.08
CA ASP A 158 -14.95 -9.96 14.35
C ASP A 158 -15.61 -8.58 14.19
N LEU A 159 -16.20 -8.33 13.01
CA LEU A 159 -16.84 -7.06 12.70
C LEU A 159 -18.13 -6.85 13.52
N LYS A 160 -18.75 -7.92 14.04
CA LYS A 160 -19.97 -7.84 14.83
C LYS A 160 -19.70 -7.42 16.26
N ASN A 161 -18.73 -8.06 16.89
CA ASN A 161 -18.38 -7.81 18.30
C ASN A 161 -17.28 -6.75 18.46
N LYS A 162 -16.73 -6.25 17.34
CA LYS A 162 -15.63 -5.28 17.30
C LYS A 162 -14.41 -5.80 18.07
N ASP A 163 -14.02 -7.04 17.79
CA ASP A 163 -12.87 -7.72 18.40
C ASP A 163 -11.89 -8.12 17.31
N ILE A 164 -10.60 -8.10 17.61
CA ILE A 164 -9.57 -8.52 16.67
C ILE A 164 -8.56 -9.37 17.42
N LYS A 165 -8.17 -10.49 16.79
CA LYS A 165 -7.14 -11.38 17.32
C LYS A 165 -6.06 -11.57 16.29
N MET A 166 -4.83 -11.27 16.69
CA MET A 166 -3.64 -11.61 15.94
C MET A 166 -3.07 -12.91 16.48
N LEU A 167 -2.79 -13.83 15.58
CA LEU A 167 -1.99 -15.02 15.84
C LEU A 167 -0.73 -14.90 15.01
N GLU A 168 0.41 -14.75 15.69
CA GLU A 168 1.70 -15.03 15.09
C GLU A 168 1.73 -16.54 14.80
N LEU A 169 1.85 -16.92 13.53
CA LEU A 169 1.96 -18.33 13.16
C LEU A 169 3.38 -18.80 13.55
N THR A 170 3.59 -19.02 14.85
CA THR A 170 4.79 -19.72 15.32
C THR A 170 4.90 -21.04 14.56
N HIS A 171 6.07 -21.31 13.98
CA HIS A 171 6.43 -22.59 13.40
C HIS A 171 6.37 -23.70 14.47
N ASN A 172 5.16 -24.16 14.79
CA ASN A 172 4.94 -25.39 15.50
C ASN A 172 4.81 -26.50 14.46
N GLU A 173 5.74 -27.43 14.51
CA GLU A 173 6.02 -28.51 13.55
C GLU A 173 4.86 -29.50 13.27
N ASP A 174 3.64 -29.27 13.76
CA ASP A 174 2.62 -30.32 13.88
C ASP A 174 1.21 -30.00 13.33
N THR A 175 1.04 -29.00 12.45
CA THR A 175 -0.25 -28.81 11.78
C THR A 175 -0.14 -28.95 10.27
N GLN A 176 -0.86 -29.93 9.72
CA GLN A 176 -1.03 -30.21 8.29
C GLN A 176 -1.78 -29.07 7.55
N VAL A 177 -1.23 -27.87 7.58
CA VAL A 177 -1.50 -26.85 6.56
C VAL A 177 -0.63 -27.25 5.38
N LEU A 178 -1.18 -27.23 4.17
CA LEU A 178 -0.47 -27.48 2.92
C LEU A 178 0.83 -26.69 2.94
N LYS A 179 1.95 -27.38 3.20
CA LYS A 179 3.29 -26.82 3.05
C LYS A 179 3.43 -26.50 1.57
N LEU A 180 3.22 -25.24 1.20
CA LEU A 180 3.93 -24.69 0.07
C LEU A 180 5.40 -24.87 0.42
N SER A 181 6.10 -25.59 -0.44
CA SER A 181 7.53 -25.81 -0.25
C SER A 181 8.25 -24.46 -0.24
N GLU A 182 9.42 -24.36 0.38
CA GLU A 182 10.28 -23.17 0.24
C GLU A 182 10.54 -22.83 -1.24
N GLU A 183 10.43 -23.82 -2.14
CA GLU A 183 10.43 -23.60 -3.58
C GLU A 183 9.20 -22.83 -4.09
N ASP A 184 8.00 -23.10 -3.58
CA ASP A 184 6.78 -22.40 -3.97
C ASP A 184 6.73 -20.95 -3.42
N ILE A 185 7.21 -20.74 -2.19
CA ILE A 185 7.28 -19.40 -1.57
C ILE A 185 8.29 -18.52 -2.31
N ILE A 186 9.47 -19.06 -2.60
CA ILE A 186 10.49 -18.36 -3.38
C ILE A 186 10.00 -18.09 -4.81
N HIS A 187 9.28 -19.04 -5.41
CA HIS A 187 8.69 -18.85 -6.72
C HIS A 187 7.67 -17.70 -6.74
N ASP A 188 6.81 -17.58 -5.73
CA ASP A 188 5.82 -16.51 -5.64
C ASP A 188 6.44 -15.15 -5.35
N ILE A 189 7.45 -15.07 -4.46
CA ILE A 189 8.19 -13.82 -4.20
C ILE A 189 8.84 -13.33 -5.49
N LEU A 190 9.54 -14.23 -6.20
CA LEU A 190 10.16 -13.88 -7.47
C LEU A 190 9.12 -13.39 -8.46
N CYS A 191 7.99 -14.08 -8.61
CA CYS A 191 6.94 -13.65 -9.51
C CYS A 191 6.39 -12.25 -9.17
N ASN A 192 6.19 -11.93 -7.89
CA ASN A 192 5.65 -10.63 -7.46
C ASN A 192 6.67 -9.52 -7.65
N TRP A 193 7.94 -9.76 -7.32
CA TRP A 193 9.03 -8.83 -7.60
C TRP A 193 9.22 -8.59 -9.09
N PHE A 194 9.05 -9.63 -9.92
CA PHE A 194 8.98 -9.48 -11.37
C PHE A 194 7.80 -8.60 -11.79
N GLU A 195 6.63 -8.73 -11.18
CA GLU A 195 5.49 -7.86 -11.46
C GLU A 195 5.78 -6.38 -11.11
N GLU A 196 6.45 -6.08 -10.01
CA GLU A 196 6.80 -4.69 -9.63
C GLU A 196 7.91 -4.08 -10.52
N MET A 197 8.92 -4.88 -10.86
CA MET A 197 10.02 -4.46 -11.73
C MET A 197 9.60 -4.30 -13.19
N THR A 198 8.61 -5.06 -13.66
CA THR A 198 8.13 -4.98 -15.04
C THR A 198 7.42 -3.67 -15.37
N ASP A 199 6.88 -2.93 -14.40
CA ASP A 199 6.37 -1.57 -14.63
C ASP A 199 7.49 -0.56 -14.94
N LYS A 200 8.73 -0.85 -14.49
CA LYS A 200 9.94 -0.05 -14.78
C LYS A 200 10.71 -0.56 -16.01
N LEU A 201 10.44 -1.79 -16.47
CA LEU A 201 11.28 -2.55 -17.43
C LEU A 201 10.50 -3.15 -18.62
N LEU A 202 9.42 -2.50 -19.09
CA LEU A 202 8.57 -2.97 -20.20
C LEU A 202 9.32 -3.27 -21.52
N ASP A 203 10.51 -2.69 -21.71
CA ASP A 203 11.37 -2.84 -22.89
C ASP A 203 12.60 -3.75 -22.69
N CYS A 204 12.78 -4.33 -21.51
CA CYS A 204 13.91 -5.22 -21.21
C CYS A 204 13.64 -6.68 -21.59
N SER A 205 14.69 -7.39 -21.93
CA SER A 205 14.70 -8.85 -22.10
C SER A 205 14.58 -9.55 -20.75
N LEU A 206 14.10 -10.80 -20.75
CA LEU A 206 14.01 -11.64 -19.54
C LEU A 206 15.37 -11.74 -18.82
N GLU A 207 16.46 -11.82 -19.58
CA GLU A 207 17.84 -11.87 -19.07
C GLU A 207 18.23 -10.60 -18.31
N GLU A 208 17.84 -9.42 -18.82
CA GLU A 208 18.09 -8.14 -18.17
C GLU A 208 17.28 -7.97 -16.87
N ILE A 209 16.05 -8.47 -16.84
CA ILE A 209 15.22 -8.43 -15.63
C ILE A 209 15.79 -9.37 -14.55
N ILE A 210 16.17 -10.59 -14.93
CA ILE A 210 16.84 -11.54 -14.02
C ILE A 210 18.13 -10.92 -13.44
N GLN A 211 18.90 -10.21 -14.26
CA GLN A 211 20.12 -9.58 -13.79
C GLN A 211 19.85 -8.41 -12.82
N GLY A 212 18.85 -7.56 -13.11
CA GLY A 212 18.47 -6.48 -12.19
C GLY A 212 18.04 -6.98 -10.81
N LEU A 213 17.28 -8.08 -10.76
CA LEU A 213 16.87 -8.70 -9.50
C LEU A 213 18.05 -9.27 -8.69
N LYS A 214 19.04 -9.86 -9.39
CA LYS A 214 20.28 -10.33 -8.75
C LYS A 214 21.05 -9.17 -8.12
N ASP A 215 21.14 -8.06 -8.83
CA ASP A 215 21.88 -6.89 -8.36
C ASP A 215 21.19 -6.27 -7.14
N GLU A 216 19.86 -6.16 -7.12
CA GLU A 216 19.10 -5.67 -5.95
C GLU A 216 19.23 -6.61 -4.73
N LEU A 217 19.12 -7.93 -4.93
CA LEU A 217 19.33 -8.90 -3.84
C LEU A 217 20.75 -8.86 -3.29
N GLN A 218 21.76 -8.72 -4.15
CA GLN A 218 23.14 -8.63 -3.70
C GLN A 218 23.39 -7.36 -2.88
N ILE A 219 22.77 -6.23 -3.24
CA ILE A 219 22.85 -4.99 -2.46
C ILE A 219 22.25 -5.18 -1.06
N MET A 220 21.07 -5.81 -0.96
CA MET A 220 20.42 -6.06 0.34
C MET A 220 21.24 -7.00 1.23
N ILE A 221 21.89 -8.00 0.63
CA ILE A 221 22.79 -8.94 1.32
C ILE A 221 24.07 -8.23 1.80
N ASP A 222 24.68 -7.42 0.94
CA ASP A 222 25.92 -6.71 1.27
C ASP A 222 25.72 -5.62 2.35
N GLU A 223 24.50 -5.11 2.51
CA GLU A 223 24.13 -4.12 3.53
C GLU A 223 23.77 -4.71 4.91
N ASP A 224 23.95 -6.03 5.12
CA ASP A 224 23.65 -6.76 6.37
C ASP A 224 22.16 -6.65 6.79
N CYS A 225 21.29 -6.31 5.83
CA CYS A 225 19.84 -6.20 5.98
C CYS A 225 19.08 -7.43 5.46
N ALA A 226 19.79 -8.38 4.84
CA ALA A 226 19.14 -9.52 4.20
C ALA A 226 18.73 -10.60 5.18
N SER A 227 17.49 -11.07 5.03
CA SER A 227 17.02 -12.30 5.65
C SER A 227 17.67 -13.53 4.98
N HIS A 228 17.70 -14.67 5.69
CA HIS A 228 18.14 -15.96 5.13
C HIS A 228 17.42 -16.33 3.82
N LEU A 229 16.17 -15.86 3.68
CA LEU A 229 15.33 -16.05 2.50
C LEU A 229 15.86 -15.31 1.27
N GLU A 230 16.44 -14.13 1.43
CA GLU A 230 17.02 -13.33 0.34
C GLU A 230 18.33 -13.96 -0.19
N GLU A 231 19.12 -14.57 0.70
CA GLU A 231 20.29 -15.36 0.29
C GLU A 231 19.88 -16.59 -0.55
N GLU A 232 18.82 -17.30 -0.16
CA GLU A 232 18.28 -18.43 -0.93
C GLU A 232 17.66 -18.01 -2.26
N LEU A 233 16.98 -16.86 -2.31
CA LEU A 233 16.45 -16.25 -3.52
C LEU A 233 17.56 -15.95 -4.53
N LEU A 234 18.68 -15.39 -4.08
CA LEU A 234 19.84 -15.11 -4.93
C LEU A 234 20.44 -16.42 -5.49
N VAL A 235 20.56 -17.47 -4.67
CA VAL A 235 21.06 -18.78 -5.11
C VAL A 235 20.15 -19.40 -6.19
N LYS A 236 18.83 -19.30 -6.04
CA LYS A 236 17.87 -19.80 -7.04
C LYS A 236 17.86 -18.97 -8.33
N LEU A 237 18.05 -17.66 -8.25
CA LEU A 237 18.22 -16.81 -9.43
C LEU A 237 19.55 -17.05 -10.16
N GLN A 238 20.59 -17.50 -9.47
CA GLN A 238 21.85 -17.89 -10.11
C GLN A 238 21.68 -19.13 -11.00
N ASN A 239 20.75 -20.05 -10.65
CA ASN A 239 20.43 -21.24 -11.43
C ASN A 239 18.90 -21.46 -11.55
N PRO A 240 18.20 -20.63 -12.35
CA PRO A 240 16.75 -20.65 -12.42
C PRO A 240 16.23 -21.96 -13.06
N SER A 241 15.20 -22.56 -12.48
CA SER A 241 14.57 -23.76 -13.05
C SER A 241 13.78 -23.40 -14.32
N THR A 242 13.58 -24.38 -15.22
CA THR A 242 12.81 -24.17 -16.46
C THR A 242 11.35 -23.80 -16.18
N GLU A 243 10.78 -24.32 -15.11
CA GLU A 243 9.41 -24.03 -14.67
C GLU A 243 9.30 -22.59 -14.15
N MET A 244 10.27 -22.14 -13.35
CA MET A 244 10.34 -20.76 -12.86
C MET A 244 10.47 -19.75 -14.01
N LEU A 245 11.34 -20.04 -14.99
CA LEU A 245 11.48 -19.20 -16.19
C LEU A 245 10.18 -19.13 -17.01
N TYR A 246 9.46 -20.25 -17.10
CA TYR A 246 8.20 -20.32 -17.85
C TYR A 246 7.08 -19.50 -17.21
N ASP A 247 6.93 -19.55 -15.89
CA ASP A 247 5.88 -18.80 -15.19
C ASP A 247 6.17 -17.30 -15.16
N ILE A 248 7.45 -16.92 -15.00
CA ILE A 248 7.90 -15.53 -15.13
C ILE A 248 7.60 -15.00 -16.55
N ASP A 249 7.98 -15.74 -17.60
CA ASP A 249 7.75 -15.32 -19.00
C ASP A 249 6.25 -15.22 -19.30
N LYS A 250 5.44 -16.14 -18.79
CA LYS A 250 3.98 -16.13 -18.95
C LYS A 250 3.32 -14.92 -18.27
N LYS A 251 3.71 -14.59 -17.04
CA LYS A 251 3.22 -13.40 -16.33
C LYS A 251 3.67 -12.11 -17.02
N TYR A 252 4.93 -12.03 -17.45
CA TYR A 252 5.47 -10.90 -18.22
C TYR A 252 4.72 -10.69 -19.54
N LEU A 253 4.52 -11.74 -20.34
CA LEU A 253 3.80 -11.68 -21.62
C LEU A 253 2.33 -11.26 -21.43
N HIS A 254 1.69 -11.72 -20.35
CA HIS A 254 0.33 -11.29 -20.01
C HIS A 254 0.27 -9.79 -19.72
N LYS A 255 1.16 -9.28 -18.88
CA LYS A 255 1.22 -7.85 -18.51
C LYS A 255 1.57 -6.96 -19.70
N LYS A 256 2.54 -7.38 -20.52
CA LYS A 256 2.90 -6.70 -21.79
C LYS A 256 1.72 -6.63 -22.76
N LYS A 257 0.92 -7.71 -22.85
CA LYS A 257 -0.31 -7.72 -23.67
C LYS A 257 -1.34 -6.72 -23.14
N MET A 258 -1.57 -6.68 -21.83
CA MET A 258 -2.48 -5.71 -21.20
C MET A 258 -2.04 -4.26 -21.43
N PHE A 259 -0.73 -3.98 -21.31
CA PHE A 259 -0.17 -2.66 -21.62
C PHE A 259 -0.36 -2.28 -23.09
N ILE A 260 -0.09 -3.19 -24.04
CA ILE A 260 -0.32 -2.92 -25.47
C ILE A 260 -1.82 -2.68 -25.76
N GLU A 261 -2.71 -3.42 -25.10
CA GLU A 261 -4.16 -3.23 -25.23
C GLU A 261 -4.62 -1.88 -24.65
N SER A 262 -4.07 -1.45 -23.51
CA SER A 262 -4.38 -0.15 -22.91
C SER A 262 -3.88 1.01 -23.79
N GLN A 263 -2.69 0.91 -24.37
CA GLN A 263 -2.16 1.89 -25.34
C GLN A 263 -3.00 1.95 -26.63
N LYS A 264 -3.46 0.81 -27.14
CA LYS A 264 -4.37 0.75 -28.30
C LYS A 264 -5.74 1.36 -28.00
N GLN A 265 -6.22 1.23 -26.77
CA GLN A 265 -7.49 1.80 -26.35
C GLN A 265 -7.35 3.33 -26.17
N TYR A 266 -6.27 3.78 -25.57
CA TYR A 266 -5.92 5.20 -25.48
C TYR A 266 -5.82 5.86 -26.86
N ALA A 267 -5.11 5.24 -27.81
CA ALA A 267 -4.97 5.73 -29.19
C ALA A 267 -6.26 5.73 -30.02
N LYS A 268 -7.34 5.08 -29.57
CA LYS A 268 -8.68 5.16 -30.18
C LYS A 268 -9.55 6.27 -29.58
N THR A 269 -9.14 6.79 -28.43
CA THR A 269 -9.88 7.78 -27.64
C THR A 269 -9.34 9.20 -27.84
N VAL A 270 -8.17 9.32 -28.50
CA VAL A 270 -7.55 10.56 -29.00
C VAL A 270 -7.75 10.63 -30.52
#